data_AF-A0A318PKD2-F1
#
_entry.id   AF-A0A318PKD2-F1
#
_cell.length_a   1.000
_cell.length_b   1.000
_cell.length_c   1.000
_cell.angle_alpha   90.00
_cell.angle_beta   90.00
_cell.angle_gamma   90.00
#
_symmetry.space_group_name_H-M   'P 1'
#
loop_
_entity.id
_entity.type
_entity.pdbx_description
1 polymer ?
#
loop_
_entity_poly.entity_id
_entity_poly.type
_entity_poly.pdbx_seq_one_letter_code
_entity_poly.pdbx_strand_id
1 'polypeptide(L)'
;MSGTVYRGPLGGLATLTINGIPFNVVGEAQWQASGDVNETAKGQTMVEGFTVMPGEGFIQATLRDRRDFAVSSLQGASGLTVVLVNANGKVITADDAWHTERITVNTQEGTFEFHVDSATVTEDTVS
;
A
#
# COMPACT_ATOMS: atom_id res chain seq x y z
N MET A 1 -19.10 22.00 9.29
CA MET A 1 -20.02 20.90 9.67
C MET A 1 -19.39 20.15 10.81
N SER A 2 -20.05 20.07 11.96
CA SER A 2 -19.55 19.30 13.12
C SER A 2 -19.76 17.82 12.80
N GLY A 3 -18.78 17.24 12.12
CA GLY A 3 -18.77 15.83 11.79
C GLY A 3 -18.54 15.04 13.07
N THR A 4 -19.52 14.25 13.47
CA THR A 4 -19.37 13.24 14.52
C THR A 4 -18.06 12.50 14.28
N VAL A 5 -17.09 12.65 15.17
CA VAL A 5 -15.84 11.88 15.10
C VAL A 5 -16.24 10.41 15.06
N TYR A 6 -16.04 9.73 13.94
CA TYR A 6 -16.34 8.31 13.84
C TYR A 6 -15.49 7.57 14.87
N ARG A 7 -16.16 6.99 15.88
CA ARG A 7 -15.55 6.20 16.96
C ARG A 7 -15.64 4.70 16.70
N GLY A 8 -15.74 4.28 15.44
CA GLY A 8 -15.65 2.87 15.07
C GLY A 8 -14.21 2.34 15.17
N PRO A 9 -13.96 1.07 14.80
CA PRO A 9 -12.63 0.48 14.89
C PRO A 9 -11.62 1.29 14.08
N LEU A 10 -10.62 1.85 14.77
CA LEU A 10 -9.58 2.70 14.17
C LEU A 10 -8.44 1.89 13.55
N GLY A 11 -8.35 0.60 13.89
CA GLY A 11 -7.35 -0.34 13.39
C GLY A 11 -7.79 -1.78 13.68
N GLY A 12 -7.00 -2.74 13.22
CA GLY A 12 -7.26 -4.18 13.39
C GLY A 12 -7.53 -4.85 12.05
N LEU A 13 -8.80 -5.12 11.73
CA LEU A 13 -9.17 -5.87 10.53
C LEU A 13 -8.69 -5.16 9.27
N ALA A 14 -7.90 -5.86 8.47
CA ALA A 14 -7.47 -5.43 7.16
C ALA A 14 -7.69 -6.57 6.16
N THR A 15 -8.26 -6.26 5.01
CA THR A 15 -8.40 -7.22 3.90
C THR A 15 -7.69 -6.67 2.69
N LEU A 16 -6.94 -7.50 1.99
CA LEU A 16 -6.22 -7.11 0.78
C LEU A 16 -6.62 -8.01 -0.37
N THR A 17 -6.86 -7.42 -1.53
CA THR A 17 -7.08 -8.16 -2.78
C THR A 17 -6.01 -7.78 -3.81
N ILE A 18 -5.46 -8.77 -4.51
CA ILE A 18 -4.54 -8.57 -5.63
C ILE A 18 -5.25 -9.08 -6.89
N ASN A 19 -5.50 -8.22 -7.87
CA ASN A 19 -6.24 -8.54 -9.10
C ASN A 19 -7.59 -9.22 -8.83
N GLY A 20 -8.28 -8.80 -7.77
CA GLY A 20 -9.56 -9.39 -7.33
C GLY A 20 -9.45 -10.70 -6.55
N ILE A 21 -8.25 -11.26 -6.37
CA ILE A 21 -8.02 -12.45 -5.53
C ILE A 21 -7.81 -12.00 -4.08
N PRO A 22 -8.62 -12.46 -3.11
CA PRO A 22 -8.47 -12.07 -1.72
C PRO A 22 -7.30 -12.79 -1.04
N PHE A 23 -6.49 -12.02 -0.31
CA PHE A 23 -5.39 -12.50 0.53
C PHE A 23 -5.64 -12.16 2.00
N ASN A 24 -5.15 -13.05 2.87
CA ASN A 24 -5.24 -12.85 4.31
C ASN A 24 -4.06 -11.99 4.76
N VAL A 25 -4.35 -10.79 5.26
CA VAL A 25 -3.36 -9.93 5.90
C VAL A 25 -3.07 -10.48 7.29
N VAL A 26 -1.78 -10.64 7.61
CA VAL A 26 -1.30 -11.15 8.91
C VAL A 26 -0.44 -10.07 9.54
N GLY A 27 -0.86 -9.51 10.67
CA GLY A 27 -0.08 -8.47 11.34
C GLY A 27 -0.43 -7.08 10.79
N GLU A 28 0.52 -6.43 10.11
CA GLU A 28 0.39 -5.04 9.67
C GLU A 28 0.23 -4.89 8.15
N ALA A 29 -0.48 -3.83 7.77
CA ALA A 29 -0.53 -3.31 6.42
C ALA A 29 -0.23 -1.80 6.48
N GLN A 30 0.63 -1.35 5.59
CA GLN A 30 1.11 0.02 5.48
C GLN A 30 0.81 0.51 4.07
N TRP A 31 0.54 1.81 3.94
CA TRP A 31 0.27 2.42 2.65
C TRP A 31 0.66 3.90 2.66
N GLN A 32 0.96 4.41 1.47
CA GLN A 32 1.20 5.83 1.21
C GLN A 32 0.47 6.20 -0.07
N ALA A 33 -0.36 7.24 -0.02
CA ALA A 33 -0.97 7.78 -1.23
C ALA A 33 0.09 8.38 -2.16
N SER A 34 -0.15 8.27 -3.46
CA SER A 34 0.66 8.97 -4.46
C SER A 34 0.41 10.46 -4.38
N GLY A 35 1.42 11.25 -4.70
CA GLY A 35 1.30 12.69 -4.69
C GLY A 35 2.63 13.38 -4.89
N ASP A 36 2.55 14.69 -5.05
CA ASP A 36 3.72 15.55 -5.21
C ASP A 36 4.58 15.55 -3.94
N VAL A 37 5.86 15.24 -4.11
CA VAL A 37 6.87 15.30 -3.05
C VAL A 37 7.69 16.57 -3.22
N ASN A 38 7.68 17.39 -2.17
CA ASN A 38 8.43 18.64 -2.11
C ASN A 38 9.80 18.39 -1.50
N GLU A 39 10.86 18.53 -2.29
CA GLU A 39 12.24 18.51 -1.80
C GLU A 39 12.75 19.93 -1.60
N THR A 40 13.33 20.24 -0.43
CA THR A 40 13.85 21.58 -0.15
C THR A 40 15.10 21.87 -0.97
N ALA A 41 15.03 22.88 -1.84
CA ALA A 41 16.18 23.35 -2.60
C ALA A 41 17.10 24.17 -1.68
N LYS A 42 18.28 23.61 -1.36
CA LYS A 42 19.30 24.30 -0.56
C LYS A 42 20.36 24.90 -1.48
N GLY A 43 20.47 26.22 -1.47
CA GLY A 43 21.54 26.95 -2.15
C GLY A 43 22.73 27.22 -1.23
N GLN A 44 23.81 27.76 -1.80
CA GLN A 44 24.99 28.17 -1.04
C GLN A 44 24.76 29.42 -0.17
N THR A 45 23.66 30.14 -0.41
CA THR A 45 23.36 31.42 0.27
C THR A 45 22.20 31.29 1.27
N MET A 46 21.16 30.52 0.94
CA MET A 46 19.98 30.28 1.79
C MET A 46 19.23 29.03 1.30
N VAL A 47 18.17 28.63 2.01
CA VAL A 47 17.10 27.79 1.43
C VAL A 47 16.42 28.58 0.31
N GLU A 48 16.46 28.07 -0.93
CA GLU A 48 16.05 28.78 -2.15
C GLU A 48 14.64 28.40 -2.63
N GLY A 49 13.95 27.51 -1.92
CA GLY A 49 12.59 27.08 -2.23
C GLY A 49 12.41 25.56 -2.12
N PHE A 50 11.50 25.00 -2.92
CA PHE A 50 11.30 23.55 -3.04
C PHE A 50 11.08 23.15 -4.50
N THR A 51 11.58 21.97 -4.87
CA THR A 51 11.26 21.32 -6.14
C THR A 51 10.14 20.32 -5.91
N VAL A 52 9.17 20.32 -6.82
CA VAL A 52 8.04 19.38 -6.81
C VAL A 52 8.34 18.27 -7.79
N MET A 53 8.39 17.03 -7.30
CA MET A 53 8.49 15.84 -8.14
C MET A 53 7.27 14.95 -7.90
N PRO A 54 6.72 14.31 -8.93
CA PRO A 54 5.66 13.33 -8.74
C PRO A 54 6.23 12.15 -7.95
N GLY A 55 5.67 11.91 -6.76
CA GLY A 55 6.04 10.79 -5.90
C GLY A 55 5.12 9.59 -6.10
N GLU A 56 5.74 8.42 -6.15
CA GLU A 56 5.05 7.15 -6.06
C GLU A 56 4.34 6.99 -4.70
N GLY A 57 3.24 6.24 -4.73
CA GLY A 57 2.62 5.70 -3.54
C GLY A 57 2.96 4.21 -3.43
N PHE A 58 2.73 3.63 -2.26
CA PHE A 58 2.96 2.20 -2.06
C PHE A 58 1.85 1.56 -1.21
N ILE A 59 1.70 0.25 -1.36
CA ILE A 59 0.95 -0.61 -0.44
C ILE A 59 1.87 -1.77 -0.04
N GLN A 60 2.02 -1.97 1.26
CA GLN A 60 2.79 -3.05 1.85
C GLN A 60 1.93 -3.84 2.82
N ALA A 61 1.96 -5.16 2.73
CA ALA A 61 1.27 -6.02 3.68
C ALA A 61 2.00 -7.35 3.85
N THR A 62 1.97 -7.88 5.07
CA THR A 62 2.35 -9.27 5.29
C THR A 62 1.14 -10.16 5.00
N LEU A 63 1.29 -11.07 4.04
CA LEU A 63 0.25 -11.95 3.54
C LEU A 63 0.54 -13.41 3.89
N ARG A 64 -0.50 -14.23 3.96
CA ARG A 64 -0.36 -15.68 4.14
C ARG A 64 -0.13 -16.38 2.81
N ASP A 65 0.86 -17.27 2.75
CA ASP A 65 1.08 -18.20 1.64
C ASP A 65 -0.07 -19.20 1.57
N ARG A 66 -0.60 -19.40 0.36
CA ARG A 66 -1.81 -20.19 0.12
C ARG A 66 -1.52 -21.21 -0.97
N ARG A 67 -1.99 -22.44 -0.78
CA ARG A 67 -1.76 -23.53 -1.73
C ARG A 67 -2.39 -23.29 -3.12
N ASP A 68 -3.46 -22.49 -3.18
CA ASP A 68 -4.21 -22.19 -4.39
C ASP A 68 -3.58 -21.08 -5.25
N PHE A 69 -2.51 -20.41 -4.77
CA PHE A 69 -1.87 -19.32 -5.49
C PHE A 69 -0.35 -19.40 -5.39
N ALA A 70 0.33 -19.38 -6.54
CA ALA A 70 1.79 -19.39 -6.56
C ALA A 70 2.34 -18.01 -6.20
N VAL A 71 2.80 -17.82 -4.95
CA VAL A 71 3.44 -16.57 -4.49
C VAL A 71 4.61 -16.14 -5.39
N SER A 72 5.32 -17.10 -5.97
CA SER A 72 6.40 -16.84 -6.94
C SER A 72 5.95 -16.08 -8.19
N SER A 73 4.67 -16.11 -8.55
CA SER A 73 4.12 -15.35 -9.68
C SER A 73 4.04 -13.85 -9.43
N LEU A 74 4.09 -13.41 -8.17
CA LEU A 74 4.09 -12.00 -7.81
C LEU A 74 5.49 -11.37 -7.86
N GLN A 75 6.54 -12.20 -7.90
CA GLN A 75 7.92 -11.71 -7.91
C GLN A 75 8.19 -10.97 -9.23
N GLY A 76 8.37 -9.64 -9.14
CA GLY A 76 8.62 -8.76 -10.28
C GLY A 76 7.40 -8.56 -11.18
N ALA A 77 6.20 -8.86 -10.67
CA ALA A 77 4.96 -8.60 -11.38
C ALA A 77 4.68 -7.10 -11.50
N SER A 78 4.05 -6.69 -12.60
CA SER A 78 3.58 -5.33 -12.86
C SER A 78 2.16 -5.34 -13.42
N GLY A 79 1.49 -4.18 -13.46
CA GLY A 79 0.09 -4.08 -13.86
C GLY A 79 -0.87 -4.69 -12.85
N LEU A 80 -0.52 -4.65 -11.57
CA LEU A 80 -1.34 -5.19 -10.49
C LEU A 80 -2.35 -4.15 -10.01
N THR A 81 -3.59 -4.58 -9.79
CA THR A 81 -4.59 -3.81 -9.05
C THR A 81 -4.62 -4.33 -7.61
N VAL A 82 -4.15 -3.53 -6.66
CA VAL A 82 -4.12 -3.90 -5.24
C VAL A 82 -5.08 -3.01 -4.46
N VAL A 83 -6.01 -3.65 -3.75
CA VAL A 83 -7.00 -2.95 -2.93
C VAL A 83 -6.86 -3.40 -1.48
N LEU A 84 -6.59 -2.45 -0.58
CA LEU A 84 -6.52 -2.64 0.86
C LEU A 84 -7.72 -1.97 1.51
N VAL A 85 -8.49 -2.72 2.30
CA VAL A 85 -9.61 -2.18 3.08
C VAL A 85 -9.26 -2.25 4.56
N ASN A 86 -9.24 -1.09 5.20
CA ASN A 86 -8.94 -0.95 6.62
C ASN A 86 -10.22 -0.99 7.46
N ALA A 87 -10.08 -1.41 8.73
CA ALA A 87 -11.19 -1.49 9.68
C ALA A 87 -11.97 -0.18 9.86
N ASN A 88 -11.32 0.95 9.64
CA ASN A 88 -11.93 2.28 9.75
C ASN A 88 -12.81 2.66 8.54
N GLY A 89 -12.94 1.78 7.54
CA GLY A 89 -13.73 2.01 6.33
C GLY A 89 -12.97 2.71 5.20
N LYS A 90 -11.66 2.96 5.38
CA LYS A 90 -10.81 3.43 4.29
C LYS A 90 -10.53 2.29 3.30
N VAL A 91 -10.67 2.60 2.02
CA VAL A 91 -10.32 1.75 0.89
C VAL A 91 -9.15 2.41 0.18
N ILE A 92 -8.03 1.71 0.13
CA ILE A 92 -6.80 2.17 -0.50
C ILE A 92 -6.65 1.36 -1.78
N THR A 93 -6.54 2.04 -2.91
CA THR A 93 -6.42 1.40 -4.23
C THR A 93 -5.12 1.83 -4.87
N ALA A 94 -4.28 0.85 -5.23
CA ALA A 94 -3.13 1.02 -6.10
C ALA A 94 -3.47 0.43 -7.48
N ASP A 95 -3.45 1.27 -8.51
CA ASP A 95 -3.68 0.88 -9.90
C ASP A 95 -2.36 0.80 -10.68
N ASP A 96 -2.28 -0.08 -11.68
CA ASP A 96 -1.07 -0.33 -12.48
C ASP A 96 0.21 -0.51 -11.62
N ALA A 97 0.07 -1.17 -10.47
CA ALA A 97 1.12 -1.31 -9.48
C ALA A 97 2.19 -2.33 -9.92
N TRP A 98 3.43 -2.14 -9.46
CA TRP A 98 4.55 -3.03 -9.73
C TRP A 98 5.27 -3.42 -8.45
N HIS A 99 5.76 -4.66 -8.41
CA HIS A 99 6.54 -5.18 -7.31
C HIS A 99 8.02 -4.83 -7.49
N THR A 100 8.61 -4.13 -6.51
CA THR A 100 10.01 -3.67 -6.54
C THR A 100 10.94 -4.48 -5.64
N GLU A 101 10.40 -5.18 -4.64
CA GLU A 101 11.20 -5.87 -3.63
C GLU A 101 11.44 -7.36 -3.96
N ARG A 102 11.92 -8.12 -2.95
CA ARG A 102 12.09 -9.56 -3.05
C ARG A 102 11.15 -10.27 -2.09
N ILE A 103 10.26 -11.07 -2.63
CA ILE A 103 9.35 -11.90 -1.86
C ILE A 103 10.14 -13.05 -1.24
N THR A 104 10.18 -13.08 0.09
CA THR A 104 10.74 -14.19 0.87
C THR A 104 9.62 -14.81 1.69
N VAL A 105 9.37 -16.10 1.47
CA VAL A 105 8.34 -16.84 2.20
C VAL A 105 8.96 -17.46 3.44
N ASN A 106 8.45 -17.08 4.62
CA ASN A 106 8.75 -17.76 5.86
C ASN A 106 7.93 -19.05 5.93
N THR A 107 8.57 -20.20 5.72
CA THR A 107 7.89 -21.50 5.71
C THR A 107 7.46 -21.99 7.09
N GLN A 108 8.01 -21.44 8.17
CA GLN A 108 7.60 -21.77 9.54
C GLN A 108 6.24 -21.16 9.88
N GLU A 109 5.99 -19.93 9.43
CA GLU A 109 4.74 -19.20 9.70
C GLU A 109 3.77 -19.20 8.52
N GLY A 110 4.26 -19.57 7.33
CA GLY A 110 3.50 -19.51 6.08
C GLY A 110 3.16 -18.08 5.68
N THR A 111 4.08 -17.13 5.90
CA THR A 111 3.87 -15.70 5.66
C THR A 111 4.93 -15.14 4.71
N PHE A 112 4.57 -14.09 3.99
CA PHE A 112 5.51 -13.32 3.16
C PHE A 112 5.13 -11.86 3.17
N GLU A 113 6.12 -11.00 3.00
CA GLU A 113 5.88 -9.58 2.81
C GLU A 113 5.67 -9.27 1.34
N PHE A 114 4.64 -8.47 1.06
CA PHE A 114 4.31 -8.02 -0.28
C PHE A 114 4.28 -6.51 -0.30
N HIS A 115 5.19 -5.93 -1.07
CA HIS A 115 5.31 -4.50 -1.28
C HIS A 115 5.05 -4.18 -2.76
N VAL A 116 4.20 -3.21 -3.04
CA VAL A 116 3.98 -2.70 -4.39
C VAL A 116 4.04 -1.20 -4.42
N ASP A 117 4.66 -0.69 -5.46
CA ASP A 117 4.68 0.73 -5.80
C ASP A 117 3.67 0.99 -6.92
N SER A 118 3.10 2.19 -6.91
CA SER A 118 2.23 2.66 -7.98
C SER A 118 2.32 4.18 -8.11
N ALA A 119 2.19 4.66 -9.34
CA ALA A 119 2.02 6.08 -9.61
C ALA A 119 0.64 6.61 -9.15
N THR A 120 -0.32 5.70 -8.91
CA THR A 120 -1.70 6.03 -8.52
C THR A 120 -2.15 5.15 -7.35
N VAL A 121 -1.83 5.58 -6.14
CA VAL A 121 -2.35 5.09 -4.87
C VAL A 121 -3.28 6.15 -4.31
N THR A 122 -4.54 5.79 -4.16
CA THR A 122 -5.61 6.70 -3.70
C THR A 122 -6.31 6.14 -2.47
N GLU A 123 -6.74 7.02 -1.58
CA GLU A 123 -7.62 6.66 -0.46
C GLU A 123 -9.04 7.16 -0.70
N ASP A 124 -10.01 6.28 -0.50
CA ASP A 124 -11.43 6.59 -0.48
C ASP A 124 -12.06 6.17 0.85
N THR A 125 -13.03 6.93 1.32
CA THR A 125 -13.85 6.54 2.48
C THR A 125 -15.22 6.11 2.02
N VAL A 126 -15.62 4.89 2.39
CA VAL A 126 -17.01 4.46 2.20
C VAL A 126 -17.88 5.24 3.19
N SER A 127 -18.76 6.10 2.66
CA SER A 127 -19.71 6.92 3.42
C SER A 127 -20.87 6.11 3.97
#